data_AF-A0A7S0SQ68-F1
#
_entry.id   AF-A0A7S0SQ68-F1
#
_cell.length_a   1.000
_cell.length_b   1.000
_cell.length_c   1.000
_cell.angle_alpha   90.00
_cell.angle_beta   90.00
_cell.angle_gamma   90.00
#
_symmetry.space_group_name_H-M   'P 1'
#
loop_
_entity.id
_entity.type
_entity.pdbx_description
1 polymer ?
#
loop_
_entity_poly.entity_id
_entity_poly.type
_entity_poly.pdbx_seq_one_letter_code
_entity_poly.pdbx_strand_id
1 'polypeptide(L)'
;KEEIQDNILKNEIKILIVQNEIEKNNLQDENNNIEIEKEINENEAIIQAIDSELINELKAEIEAEIELEIEKEIKEEIANHQIVDKKVDEEIANVTDKTIESDEAVITIPPAKFGFIWKEGQKYKSWNNRYFVLEKGVLAYYDKPSTSDPLSGVNKKGEIPSLKGKLIEIVGEFVLIKGGSERDINLKFDNNSDKIDW
;
A
#
# COMPACT_ATOMS: atom_id res chain seq x y z
N LYS A 1 -70.13 -15.81 -57.47
CA LYS A 1 -68.98 -14.88 -57.59
C LYS A 1 -68.98 -13.89 -56.42
N GLU A 2 -70.11 -13.22 -56.14
CA GLU A 2 -70.28 -12.38 -54.94
C GLU A 2 -70.08 -13.13 -53.62
N GLU A 3 -70.62 -14.33 -53.46
CA GLU A 3 -70.47 -15.12 -52.22
C GLU A 3 -69.01 -15.55 -51.94
N ILE A 4 -68.22 -15.77 -52.99
CA ILE A 4 -66.79 -16.06 -52.87
C ILE A 4 -66.05 -14.78 -52.44
N GLN A 5 -66.41 -13.63 -53.03
CA GLN A 5 -65.86 -12.33 -52.69
C GLN A 5 -66.16 -11.96 -51.22
N ASP A 6 -67.37 -12.23 -50.75
CA ASP A 6 -67.82 -11.94 -49.39
C ASP A 6 -67.12 -12.84 -48.35
N ASN A 7 -66.87 -14.10 -48.69
CA ASN A 7 -66.08 -15.01 -47.85
C ASN A 7 -64.59 -14.64 -47.78
N ILE A 8 -64.01 -14.16 -48.87
CA ILE A 8 -62.64 -13.63 -48.89
C ILE A 8 -62.55 -12.41 -47.97
N LEU A 9 -63.48 -11.46 -48.11
CA LEU A 9 -63.51 -10.25 -47.29
C LEU A 9 -63.68 -10.57 -45.79
N LYS A 10 -64.56 -11.51 -45.46
CA LYS A 10 -64.73 -12.00 -44.07
C LYS A 10 -63.46 -12.62 -43.49
N ASN A 11 -62.69 -13.34 -44.31
CA ASN A 11 -61.43 -13.93 -43.88
C ASN A 11 -60.33 -12.88 -43.70
N GLU A 12 -60.25 -11.89 -44.60
CA GLU A 12 -59.32 -10.76 -44.47
C GLU A 12 -59.58 -9.96 -43.20
N ILE A 13 -60.85 -9.68 -42.88
CA ILE A 13 -61.23 -9.01 -41.63
C ILE A 13 -60.81 -9.83 -40.41
N LYS A 14 -60.99 -11.16 -40.43
CA LYS A 14 -60.55 -12.02 -39.31
C LYS A 14 -59.03 -11.99 -39.13
N ILE A 15 -58.27 -12.02 -40.23
CA ILE A 15 -56.80 -11.94 -40.19
C ILE A 15 -56.38 -10.60 -39.57
N LEU A 16 -56.98 -9.48 -39.98
CA LEU A 16 -56.69 -8.15 -39.43
C LEU A 16 -56.98 -8.05 -37.93
N ILE A 17 -58.09 -8.64 -37.46
CA ILE A 17 -58.42 -8.66 -36.02
C ILE A 17 -57.35 -9.42 -35.23
N VAL A 18 -56.96 -10.61 -35.70
CA VAL A 18 -55.93 -11.42 -35.04
C VAL A 18 -54.58 -10.70 -35.02
N GLN A 19 -54.21 -10.03 -36.12
CA GLN A 19 -52.97 -9.25 -36.19
C GLN A 19 -52.97 -8.09 -35.17
N ASN A 20 -54.07 -7.34 -35.06
CA ASN A 20 -54.19 -6.27 -34.07
C ASN A 20 -54.13 -6.78 -32.63
N GLU A 21 -54.70 -7.94 -32.33
CA GLU A 21 -54.61 -8.55 -30.99
C GLU A 21 -53.17 -8.96 -30.65
N ILE A 22 -52.44 -9.53 -31.62
CA ILE A 22 -51.02 -9.88 -31.44
C ILE A 22 -50.19 -8.62 -31.18
N GLU A 23 -50.39 -7.56 -31.98
CA GLU A 23 -49.64 -6.31 -31.84
C GLU A 23 -49.91 -5.65 -30.48
N LYS A 24 -51.16 -5.68 -30.02
CA LYS A 24 -51.53 -5.17 -28.69
C LYS A 24 -50.86 -5.95 -27.56
N ASN A 25 -50.80 -7.28 -27.65
CA ASN A 25 -50.13 -8.10 -26.64
C ASN A 25 -48.61 -7.85 -26.63
N ASN A 26 -47.98 -7.75 -27.79
CA ASN A 26 -46.55 -7.42 -27.88
C ASN A 26 -46.23 -6.06 -27.25
N LEU A 27 -47.05 -5.04 -27.49
CA LEU A 27 -46.89 -3.72 -26.87
C LEU A 27 -47.08 -3.77 -25.35
N GLN A 28 -47.99 -4.62 -24.86
CA GLN A 28 -48.19 -4.83 -23.42
C GLN A 28 -46.93 -5.46 -22.79
N ASP A 29 -46.36 -6.48 -23.43
CA ASP A 29 -45.15 -7.16 -22.96
C ASP A 29 -43.92 -6.24 -22.98
N GLU A 30 -43.79 -5.41 -24.02
CA GLU A 30 -42.70 -4.42 -24.13
C GLU A 30 -42.78 -3.36 -23.03
N ASN A 31 -43.98 -2.84 -22.73
CA ASN A 31 -44.17 -1.91 -21.61
C ASN A 31 -43.85 -2.53 -20.26
N ASN A 32 -44.25 -3.79 -20.04
CA ASN A 32 -43.94 -4.51 -18.79
C ASN A 32 -42.42 -4.69 -18.63
N ASN A 33 -41.70 -5.02 -19.70
CA ASN A 33 -40.24 -5.15 -19.66
C ASN A 33 -39.55 -3.81 -19.32
N ILE A 34 -40.01 -2.69 -19.89
CA ILE A 34 -39.48 -1.36 -19.58
C ILE A 34 -39.67 -1.03 -18.09
N GLU A 35 -40.83 -1.36 -17.52
CA GLU A 35 -41.11 -1.10 -16.10
C GLU A 35 -40.20 -1.94 -15.19
N ILE A 36 -39.99 -3.23 -15.53
CA ILE A 36 -39.05 -4.11 -14.82
C ILE A 36 -37.61 -3.62 -14.92
N GLU A 37 -37.14 -3.20 -16.09
CA GLU A 37 -35.78 -2.67 -16.26
C GLU A 37 -35.56 -1.39 -15.43
N LYS A 38 -36.60 -0.55 -15.33
CA LYS A 38 -36.54 0.64 -14.48
C LYS A 38 -36.40 0.27 -13.01
N GLU A 39 -37.19 -0.69 -12.52
CA GLU A 39 -37.13 -1.16 -11.13
C GLU A 39 -35.79 -1.83 -10.81
N ILE A 40 -35.22 -2.60 -11.74
CA ILE A 40 -33.88 -3.18 -11.59
C ILE A 40 -32.83 -2.08 -11.45
N ASN A 41 -32.83 -1.07 -12.31
CA ASN A 41 -31.87 0.03 -12.24
C ASN A 41 -31.98 0.83 -10.95
N GLU A 42 -33.21 1.09 -10.47
CA GLU A 42 -33.44 1.76 -9.20
C GLU A 42 -32.89 0.93 -8.02
N ASN A 43 -33.13 -0.39 -8.02
CA ASN A 43 -32.61 -1.30 -7.00
C ASN A 43 -31.07 -1.42 -7.03
N GLU A 44 -30.46 -1.47 -8.21
CA GLU A 44 -29.00 -1.47 -8.35
C GLU A 44 -28.37 -0.20 -7.78
N ALA A 45 -28.98 0.96 -8.01
CA ALA A 45 -28.52 2.23 -7.44
C ALA A 45 -28.60 2.24 -5.91
N ILE A 46 -29.66 1.67 -5.33
CA ILE A 46 -29.81 1.53 -3.87
C ILE A 46 -28.73 0.61 -3.29
N ILE A 47 -28.49 -0.55 -3.91
CA ILE A 47 -27.46 -1.49 -3.47
C ILE A 47 -26.07 -0.83 -3.48
N GLN A 48 -25.73 -0.11 -4.55
CA GLN A 48 -24.46 0.60 -4.64
C GLN A 48 -24.31 1.68 -3.55
N ALA A 49 -25.40 2.39 -3.23
CA ALA A 49 -25.39 3.39 -2.16
C ALA A 49 -25.14 2.74 -0.79
N ILE A 50 -25.84 1.64 -0.47
CA ILE A 50 -25.67 0.90 0.78
C ILE A 50 -24.24 0.36 0.90
N ASP A 51 -23.70 -0.23 -0.17
CA ASP A 51 -22.32 -0.74 -0.18
C ASP A 51 -21.32 0.38 0.10
N SER A 52 -21.54 1.56 -0.48
CA SER A 52 -20.65 2.71 -0.26
C SER A 52 -20.70 3.25 1.17
N GLU A 53 -21.88 3.25 1.80
CA GLU A 53 -22.08 3.71 3.17
C GLU A 53 -21.41 2.75 4.16
N LEU A 54 -21.63 1.45 4.00
CA LEU A 54 -21.00 0.41 4.82
C LEU A 54 -19.46 0.43 4.71
N ILE A 55 -18.93 0.65 3.49
CA ILE A 55 -17.49 0.80 3.26
C ILE A 55 -16.93 2.01 4.01
N ASN A 56 -17.66 3.13 4.05
CA ASN A 56 -17.21 4.33 4.73
C ASN A 56 -17.25 4.18 6.25
N GLU A 57 -18.28 3.54 6.80
CA GLU A 57 -18.34 3.21 8.23
C GLU A 57 -17.18 2.30 8.65
N LEU A 58 -16.92 1.23 7.90
CA LEU A 58 -15.83 0.29 8.20
C LEU A 58 -14.45 0.99 8.12
N LYS A 59 -14.27 1.90 7.15
CA LYS A 59 -13.03 2.70 7.06
C LYS A 59 -12.84 3.59 8.28
N ALA A 60 -13.89 4.27 8.73
CA ALA A 60 -13.82 5.14 9.90
C ALA A 60 -13.49 4.36 11.18
N GLU A 61 -14.04 3.16 11.34
CA GLU A 61 -13.75 2.29 12.48
C GLU A 61 -12.28 1.82 12.48
N ILE A 62 -11.76 1.39 11.32
CA ILE A 62 -10.35 0.99 11.17
C ILE A 62 -9.40 2.16 11.43
N GLU A 63 -9.72 3.35 10.89
CA GLU A 63 -8.88 4.56 11.10
C GLU A 63 -8.79 4.92 12.58
N ALA A 64 -9.91 4.87 13.32
CA ALA A 64 -9.93 5.15 14.75
C ALA A 64 -9.13 4.12 15.57
N GLU A 65 -9.18 2.84 15.21
CA GLU A 65 -8.42 1.79 15.91
C GLU A 65 -6.91 1.88 15.66
N ILE A 66 -6.50 2.24 14.44
CA ILE A 66 -5.09 2.52 14.13
C ILE A 66 -4.57 3.70 14.95
N GLU A 67 -5.34 4.79 15.05
CA GLU A 67 -4.94 5.99 15.79
C GLU A 67 -4.75 5.69 17.29
N LEU A 68 -5.64 4.88 17.87
CA LEU A 68 -5.52 4.43 19.25
C LEU A 68 -4.27 3.57 19.51
N GLU A 69 -3.92 2.66 18.60
CA GLU A 69 -2.74 1.81 18.77
C GLU A 69 -1.45 2.62 18.61
N ILE A 70 -1.39 3.56 17.66
CA ILE A 70 -0.24 4.48 17.50
C ILE A 70 -0.05 5.33 18.77
N GLU A 71 -1.13 5.89 19.33
CA GLU A 71 -1.04 6.66 20.56
C GLU A 71 -0.49 5.84 21.74
N LYS A 72 -0.89 4.57 21.82
CA LYS A 72 -0.46 3.66 22.87
C LYS A 72 1.02 3.31 22.72
N GLU A 73 1.48 3.02 21.51
CA GLU A 73 2.88 2.71 21.20
C GLU A 73 3.79 3.92 21.50
N ILE A 74 3.38 5.14 21.13
CA ILE A 74 4.09 6.38 21.47
C ILE A 74 4.18 6.57 23.00
N LYS A 75 3.09 6.33 23.74
CA LYS A 75 3.08 6.46 25.21
C LYS A 75 4.03 5.46 25.88
N GLU A 76 4.07 4.22 25.40
CA GLU A 76 5.00 3.20 25.89
C GLU A 76 6.45 3.57 25.59
N GLU A 77 6.74 4.09 24.40
CA GLU A 77 8.09 4.48 24.00
C GLU A 77 8.61 5.71 24.75
N ILE A 78 7.74 6.70 25.01
CA ILE A 78 8.06 7.85 25.87
C ILE A 78 8.34 7.39 27.31
N ALA A 79 7.54 6.46 27.85
CA ALA A 79 7.74 5.94 29.19
C ALA A 79 9.09 5.21 29.32
N ASN A 80 9.49 4.45 28.30
CA ASN A 80 10.79 3.80 28.25
C ASN A 80 11.94 4.81 28.17
N HIS A 81 11.85 5.85 27.33
CA HIS A 81 12.86 6.91 27.26
C HIS A 81 13.03 7.67 28.59
N GLN A 82 11.94 7.99 29.29
CA GLN A 82 12.01 8.65 30.60
C GLN A 82 12.68 7.81 31.69
N ILE A 83 12.67 6.47 31.58
CA ILE A 83 13.37 5.57 32.50
C ILE A 83 14.88 5.58 32.22
N VAL A 84 15.28 5.71 30.95
CA VAL A 84 16.69 5.82 30.55
C VAL A 84 17.27 7.14 31.05
N ASP A 85 16.56 8.26 30.89
CA ASP A 85 17.02 9.58 31.36
C ASP A 85 17.25 9.60 32.88
N LYS A 86 16.35 8.99 33.67
CA LYS A 86 16.51 8.89 35.14
C LYS A 86 17.67 8.00 35.58
N LYS A 87 17.98 6.94 34.83
CA LYS A 87 19.15 6.08 35.10
C LYS A 87 20.46 6.78 34.73
N VAL A 88 20.44 7.57 33.66
CA VAL A 88 21.58 8.40 33.23
C VAL A 88 21.89 9.49 34.27
N ASP A 89 20.86 10.11 34.86
CA ASP A 89 21.04 11.10 35.95
C ASP A 89 21.68 10.49 37.22
N GLU A 90 21.36 9.24 37.57
CA GLU A 90 21.98 8.53 38.71
C GLU A 90 23.44 8.08 38.42
N GLU A 91 23.79 7.80 37.17
CA GLU A 91 25.17 7.49 36.77
C GLU A 91 26.06 8.73 36.64
N ILE A 92 25.52 9.87 36.19
CA ILE A 92 26.27 11.14 36.04
C ILE A 92 26.77 11.67 37.39
N ALA A 93 26.05 11.45 38.49
CA ALA A 93 26.47 11.86 39.83
C ALA A 93 27.77 11.19 40.31
N ASN A 94 28.17 10.07 39.70
CA ASN A 94 29.37 9.31 40.09
C ASN A 94 30.62 9.58 39.21
N VAL A 95 30.50 10.39 38.14
CA VAL A 95 31.56 10.56 37.11
C VAL A 95 32.27 11.92 37.19
N THR A 96 31.86 12.85 38.06
CA THR A 96 32.48 14.19 38.15
C THR A 96 33.83 14.19 38.90
N ASP A 97 34.86 13.62 38.31
CA ASP A 97 36.24 14.13 38.44
C ASP A 97 37.13 13.68 37.26
N LYS A 98 36.91 14.30 36.09
CA LYS A 98 37.98 14.82 35.20
C LYS A 98 37.42 15.32 33.85
N THR A 99 37.51 16.64 33.71
CA THR A 99 37.84 17.41 32.49
C THR A 99 36.83 17.38 31.33
N ILE A 100 36.07 18.48 31.25
CA ILE A 100 35.29 18.95 30.10
C ILE A 100 36.24 19.65 29.12
N GLU A 101 36.15 19.34 27.82
CA GLU A 101 36.45 20.31 26.75
C GLU A 101 35.50 20.12 25.54
N SER A 102 34.64 21.13 25.37
CA SER A 102 33.90 21.61 24.19
C SER A 102 32.76 20.80 23.54
N ASP A 103 31.65 21.52 23.36
CA ASP A 103 30.39 21.16 22.72
C ASP A 103 30.53 20.80 21.23
N GLU A 104 30.39 19.52 20.87
CA GLU A 104 29.91 19.08 19.56
C GLU A 104 28.92 17.93 19.78
N ALA A 105 27.72 18.03 19.19
CA ALA A 105 26.74 16.96 19.22
C ALA A 105 27.41 15.65 18.79
N VAL A 106 27.44 14.65 19.67
CA VAL A 106 28.04 13.34 19.40
C VAL A 106 27.31 12.73 18.21
N ILE A 107 27.89 12.84 17.01
CA ILE A 107 27.41 12.16 15.81
C ILE A 107 27.68 10.67 16.04
N THR A 108 26.68 9.95 16.55
CA THR A 108 26.74 8.50 16.67
C THR A 108 26.67 7.90 15.27
N ILE A 109 27.84 7.61 14.69
CA ILE A 109 27.94 6.89 13.42
C ILE A 109 27.29 5.51 13.63
N PRO A 110 26.34 5.09 12.78
CA PRO A 110 25.69 3.80 12.95
C PRO A 110 26.72 2.67 12.89
N PRO A 111 26.54 1.61 13.71
CA PRO A 111 27.45 0.48 13.72
C PRO A 111 27.51 -0.18 12.34
N ALA A 112 28.67 -0.74 12.02
CA ALA A 112 28.85 -1.42 10.75
C ALA A 112 27.95 -2.66 10.68
N LYS A 113 27.30 -2.87 9.53
CA LYS A 113 26.33 -3.95 9.31
C LYS A 113 26.44 -4.49 7.89
N PHE A 114 26.19 -5.78 7.70
CA PHE A 114 26.21 -6.40 6.38
C PHE A 114 25.17 -7.51 6.28
N GLY A 115 24.70 -7.80 5.06
CA GLY A 115 23.69 -8.84 4.87
C GLY A 115 23.08 -8.85 3.49
N PHE A 116 22.28 -9.87 3.21
CA PHE A 116 21.53 -9.98 1.96
C PHE A 116 20.19 -9.27 2.10
N ILE A 117 19.89 -8.37 1.15
CA ILE A 117 18.63 -7.63 1.11
C ILE A 117 18.12 -7.64 -0.33
N TRP A 118 16.81 -7.80 -0.51
CA TRP A 118 16.18 -7.68 -1.80
C TRP A 118 16.02 -6.21 -2.16
N LYS A 119 16.63 -5.77 -3.27
CA LYS A 119 16.46 -4.41 -3.78
C LYS A 119 15.71 -4.39 -5.10
N GLU A 120 14.92 -3.36 -5.31
CA GLU A 120 14.30 -3.12 -6.61
C GLU A 120 15.37 -2.72 -7.65
N GLY A 121 15.28 -3.27 -8.86
CA GLY A 121 16.14 -2.93 -9.97
C GLY A 121 15.82 -1.54 -10.53
N GLN A 122 16.87 -0.82 -10.94
CA GLN A 122 16.75 0.57 -11.39
C GLN A 122 16.13 0.70 -12.79
N LYS A 123 16.59 -0.13 -13.75
CA LYS A 123 16.12 -0.10 -15.14
C LYS A 123 14.90 -1.00 -15.34
N TYR A 124 14.98 -2.20 -14.78
CA TYR A 124 13.90 -3.17 -14.78
C TYR A 124 13.51 -3.32 -13.31
N LYS A 125 12.24 -3.09 -12.98
CA LYS A 125 11.71 -3.08 -11.60
C LYS A 125 11.63 -4.49 -10.99
N SER A 126 12.64 -5.32 -11.26
CA SER A 126 12.78 -6.66 -10.72
C SER A 126 13.48 -6.64 -9.36
N TRP A 127 13.08 -7.53 -8.47
CA TRP A 127 13.74 -7.72 -7.19
C TRP A 127 15.05 -8.49 -7.38
N ASN A 128 16.13 -7.94 -6.82
CA ASN A 128 17.46 -8.50 -6.90
C ASN A 128 18.01 -8.68 -5.49
N ASN A 129 18.41 -9.90 -5.13
CA ASN A 129 19.12 -10.12 -3.90
C ASN A 129 20.55 -9.60 -4.03
N ARG A 130 20.95 -8.68 -3.14
CA ARG A 130 22.28 -8.07 -3.14
C ARG A 130 22.86 -8.09 -1.74
N TYR A 131 24.17 -8.21 -1.69
CA TYR A 131 24.90 -8.11 -0.44
C TYR A 131 25.11 -6.64 -0.11
N PHE A 132 24.44 -6.14 0.91
CA PHE A 132 24.57 -4.78 1.41
C PHE A 132 25.61 -4.71 2.51
N VAL A 133 26.33 -3.59 2.55
CA VAL A 133 27.28 -3.23 3.59
C VAL A 133 27.01 -1.78 3.99
N LEU A 134 26.71 -1.56 5.26
CA LEU A 134 26.67 -0.27 5.92
C LEU A 134 27.97 -0.09 6.72
N GLU A 135 28.78 0.90 6.37
CA GLU A 135 29.97 1.24 7.14
C GLU A 135 30.17 2.75 7.12
N LYS A 136 30.41 3.35 8.30
CA LYS A 136 30.70 4.80 8.42
C LYS A 136 29.64 5.71 7.76
N GLY A 137 28.37 5.27 7.79
CA GLY A 137 27.25 6.00 7.17
C GLY A 137 27.14 5.85 5.65
N VAL A 138 28.01 5.06 5.02
CA VAL A 138 27.97 4.69 3.61
C VAL A 138 27.24 3.37 3.46
N LEU A 139 26.21 3.31 2.61
CA LEU A 139 25.49 2.08 2.29
C LEU A 139 25.85 1.63 0.88
N ALA A 140 26.67 0.59 0.75
CA ALA A 140 27.08 0.02 -0.53
C ALA A 140 26.41 -1.35 -0.77
N TYR A 141 26.25 -1.74 -2.04
CA TYR A 141 25.74 -3.06 -2.38
C TYR A 141 26.46 -3.74 -3.53
N TYR A 142 26.54 -5.06 -3.44
CA TYR A 142 27.41 -5.92 -4.24
C TYR A 142 26.64 -7.15 -4.73
N ASP A 143 27.20 -7.85 -5.73
CA ASP A 143 26.61 -9.12 -6.17
C ASP A 143 26.78 -10.22 -5.11
N LYS A 144 27.92 -10.22 -4.41
CA LYS A 144 28.32 -11.26 -3.44
C LYS A 144 29.21 -10.67 -2.34
N PRO A 145 29.26 -11.29 -1.15
CA PRO A 145 30.26 -10.97 -0.14
C PRO A 145 31.68 -11.25 -0.65
N SER A 146 32.65 -10.51 -0.12
CA SER A 146 34.07 -10.83 -0.31
C SER A 146 34.46 -12.05 0.53
N THR A 147 35.42 -12.83 0.05
CA THR A 147 35.96 -13.97 0.80
C THR A 147 36.94 -13.55 1.89
N SER A 148 37.47 -12.33 1.81
CA SER A 148 38.51 -11.83 2.74
C SER A 148 37.96 -11.01 3.89
N ASP A 149 36.82 -10.34 3.69
CA ASP A 149 36.27 -9.36 4.62
C ASP A 149 34.74 -9.28 4.43
N PRO A 150 33.93 -9.55 5.48
CA PRO A 150 32.48 -9.44 5.40
C PRO A 150 31.98 -7.99 5.26
N LEU A 151 32.76 -6.97 5.64
CA LEU A 151 32.42 -5.57 5.37
C LEU A 151 32.80 -5.14 3.95
N SER A 152 33.00 -6.10 3.05
CA SER A 152 33.31 -5.85 1.65
C SER A 152 32.58 -6.84 0.76
N GLY A 153 32.37 -6.44 -0.49
CA GLY A 153 31.73 -7.28 -1.48
C GLY A 153 32.43 -7.24 -2.83
N VAL A 154 32.07 -8.20 -3.67
CA VAL A 154 32.60 -8.35 -5.03
C VAL A 154 31.61 -7.78 -6.03
N ASN A 155 32.12 -7.08 -7.05
CA ASN A 155 31.33 -6.42 -8.10
C ASN A 155 30.32 -5.41 -7.53
N LYS A 156 30.82 -4.30 -6.98
CA LYS A 156 30.01 -3.18 -6.50
C LYS A 156 29.01 -2.74 -7.58
N LYS A 157 27.73 -2.67 -7.21
CA LYS A 157 26.63 -2.27 -8.11
C LYS A 157 26.13 -0.86 -7.85
N GLY A 158 26.40 -0.33 -6.66
CA GLY A 158 26.08 1.04 -6.32
C GLY A 158 26.37 1.31 -4.85
N GLU A 159 26.17 2.56 -4.47
CA GLU A 159 26.29 3.04 -3.11
C GLU A 159 25.41 4.26 -2.90
N ILE A 160 25.03 4.47 -1.64
CA ILE A 160 24.60 5.75 -1.11
C ILE A 160 25.76 6.28 -0.26
N PRO A 161 26.48 7.33 -0.70
CA PRO A 161 27.67 7.84 -0.03
C PRO A 161 27.43 8.39 1.38
N SER A 162 26.18 8.77 1.69
CA SER A 162 25.80 9.24 3.01
C SER A 162 24.32 9.01 3.24
N LEU A 163 23.98 8.24 4.29
CA LEU A 163 22.61 8.15 4.79
C LEU A 163 22.20 9.38 5.62
N LYS A 164 23.15 10.19 6.09
CA LYS A 164 22.86 11.41 6.85
C LYS A 164 21.98 12.35 6.03
N GLY A 165 20.82 12.70 6.57
CA GLY A 165 19.85 13.58 5.94
C GLY A 165 19.03 12.95 4.80
N LYS A 166 19.18 11.63 4.55
CA LYS A 166 18.26 10.90 3.66
C LYS A 166 16.97 10.61 4.41
N LEU A 167 15.85 10.74 3.71
CA LEU A 167 14.55 10.33 4.24
C LEU A 167 14.41 8.81 4.08
N ILE A 168 14.04 8.13 5.15
CA ILE A 168 13.79 6.68 5.17
C ILE A 168 12.33 6.49 5.56
N GLU A 169 11.57 5.80 4.73
CA GLU A 169 10.14 5.54 4.93
C GLU A 169 9.89 4.03 4.95
N ILE A 170 9.17 3.53 5.95
CA ILE A 170 8.68 2.15 5.97
C ILE A 170 7.27 2.16 5.38
N VAL A 171 7.09 1.48 4.25
CA VAL A 171 5.81 1.42 3.52
C VAL A 171 5.41 -0.05 3.37
N GLY A 172 4.60 -0.53 4.33
CA GLY A 172 4.20 -1.92 4.42
C GLY A 172 5.40 -2.88 4.58
N GLU A 173 5.63 -3.72 3.56
CA GLU A 173 6.74 -4.67 3.53
C GLU A 173 8.09 -4.07 3.08
N PHE A 174 8.10 -2.80 2.66
CA PHE A 174 9.27 -2.18 2.03
C PHE A 174 9.90 -1.11 2.92
N VAL A 175 11.21 -0.94 2.77
CA VAL A 175 11.96 0.23 3.25
C VAL A 175 12.40 1.03 2.05
N LEU A 176 11.96 2.29 2.00
CA LEU A 176 12.25 3.22 0.93
C LEU A 176 13.26 4.25 1.43
N ILE A 177 14.44 4.28 0.81
CA ILE A 177 15.46 5.30 1.03
C ILE A 177 15.35 6.33 -0.08
N LYS A 178 14.92 7.55 0.25
CA LYS A 178 14.85 8.67 -0.69
C LYS A 178 16.26 9.18 -0.97
N GLY A 179 16.68 9.08 -2.23
CA GLY A 179 18.02 9.47 -2.63
C GLY A 179 18.26 10.99 -2.68
N GLY A 180 17.21 11.82 -2.57
CA GLY A 180 17.32 13.26 -2.78
C GLY A 180 17.68 13.57 -4.23
N SER A 181 18.94 13.96 -4.50
CA SER A 181 19.49 14.06 -5.87
C SER A 181 19.85 12.71 -6.49
N GLU A 182 20.04 11.68 -5.65
CA GLU A 182 20.17 10.30 -6.06
C GLU A 182 18.78 9.67 -6.21
N ARG A 183 18.67 8.54 -6.92
CA ARG A 183 17.37 7.86 -7.06
C ARG A 183 17.00 7.14 -5.78
N ASP A 184 15.70 7.07 -5.55
CA ASP A 184 15.07 6.26 -4.53
C ASP A 184 15.48 4.78 -4.63
N ILE A 185 15.72 4.16 -3.47
CA ILE A 185 16.01 2.73 -3.34
C ILE A 185 14.90 2.07 -2.53
N ASN A 186 14.25 1.08 -3.12
CA ASN A 186 13.30 0.20 -2.44
C ASN A 186 14.02 -1.07 -1.98
N LEU A 187 13.89 -1.38 -0.70
CA LEU A 187 14.41 -2.56 -0.04
C LEU A 187 13.27 -3.43 0.49
N LYS A 188 13.44 -4.75 0.40
CA LYS A 188 12.55 -5.77 0.98
C LYS A 188 13.38 -6.73 1.81
N PHE A 189 12.86 -7.06 2.98
CA PHE A 189 13.47 -7.97 3.95
C PHE A 189 12.64 -9.25 4.06
N ASP A 190 13.30 -10.36 4.38
CA ASP A 190 12.63 -11.66 4.50
C ASP A 190 11.76 -11.75 5.76
N ASN A 191 12.08 -10.96 6.80
CA ASN A 191 11.30 -10.88 8.02
C ASN A 191 11.30 -9.45 8.60
N ASN A 192 10.33 -9.17 9.48
CA ASN A 192 10.13 -7.85 10.06
C ASN A 192 11.20 -7.46 11.09
N SER A 193 11.82 -8.44 11.75
CA SER A 193 12.90 -8.19 12.72
C SER A 193 14.13 -7.63 12.04
N ASP A 194 14.57 -8.26 10.95
CA ASP A 194 15.70 -7.80 10.15
C ASP A 194 15.39 -6.42 9.56
N LYS A 195 14.14 -6.18 9.12
CA LYS A 195 13.73 -4.87 8.60
C LYS A 195 13.90 -3.73 9.61
N ILE A 196 13.61 -3.97 10.88
CA ILE A 196 13.69 -2.97 11.95
C ILE A 196 15.15 -2.78 12.42
N ASP A 197 15.91 -3.88 12.44
CA ASP A 197 17.32 -3.90 12.84
C ASP A 197 18.26 -3.27 11.77
N TRP A 198 17.78 -3.11 10.54
CA TRP A 198 18.49 -2.48 9.40
C TRP A 198 18.10 -1.02 9.20
#